data_AF-A0A310T3R0-F1
#
_entry.id   AF-A0A310T3R0-F1
#
_cell.length_a   1.000
_cell.length_b   1.000
_cell.length_c   1.000
_cell.angle_alpha   90.00
_cell.angle_beta   90.00
_cell.angle_gamma   90.00
#
_symmetry.space_group_name_H-M   'P 1'
#
loop_
_entity.id
_entity.type
_entity.pdbx_description
1 polymer ?
#
loop_
_entity_poly.entity_id
_entity_poly.type
_entity_poly.pdbx_seq_one_letter_code
_entity_poly.pdbx_strand_id
1 'polypeptide(L)'
;FQGSQAKSPLEMIVQNRQLDIIMHPVIQKLIEVKWKLFGRKYVALMLTLNLILILSWTALGIASSLPRTEEVPYKFPEDCWRIVLIIIALGLTLYQILEEFKEIYQAKKRMKRWKEWRKKELEKDLKYCHPMWPEEKEYLQKGIEDLHKVNSGYFRDFWNIFDWIVYFLLLAVSVTHIADVTIQNNTAIHTNHVRIFAVTIIFLWLRLMKHARAIRLLGPFIVMLEKIMVDVVKFLFLYGEFYIPYACAFWIIFGGKVANMASVDQMLFVIFRITLVDDYGFSDMYNTDAVMAYILCGTFLGISSILCINLLIALLADTFQRVYDNATANAAMQQASTLLQIEDGLGKKQRSKYNKHFQDDCSPLTLFYDDDLTVNQEDELKKVTIQIKEEIDELIEMVRKNKVRQQLADMPDRKAHVGEPKPSPKKTNHKTVARTEAQQLKILTMLPMLIASQEEQRETLIQITNKLLALEKFILESDKSP
;
A
#
# COMPACT_ATOMS: atom_id res chain seq x y z
N PHE A 1 5.47 -39.94 4.37
CA PHE A 1 5.99 -38.56 4.15
C PHE A 1 6.85 -38.00 5.28
N GLN A 2 7.15 -38.71 6.37
CA GLN A 2 8.12 -38.22 7.36
C GLN A 2 9.53 -38.17 6.74
N GLY A 3 10.14 -36.99 6.70
CA GLY A 3 11.49 -36.78 6.16
C GLY A 3 11.57 -36.08 4.80
N SER A 4 10.45 -35.94 4.07
CA SER A 4 10.43 -35.19 2.81
C SER A 4 10.68 -33.71 3.05
N GLN A 5 11.59 -33.10 2.27
CA GLN A 5 11.76 -31.65 2.20
C GLN A 5 10.97 -31.04 1.04
N ALA A 6 10.00 -31.76 0.48
CA ALA A 6 9.15 -31.24 -0.58
C ALA A 6 8.42 -29.97 -0.10
N LYS A 7 8.37 -28.99 -1.00
CA LYS A 7 7.67 -27.73 -0.77
C LYS A 7 6.16 -27.99 -0.77
N SER A 8 5.45 -27.28 0.10
CA SER A 8 3.98 -27.40 0.13
C SER A 8 3.35 -26.79 -1.14
N PRO A 9 2.13 -27.20 -1.54
CA PRO A 9 1.43 -26.58 -2.66
C PRO A 9 1.28 -25.06 -2.50
N LEU A 10 0.95 -24.60 -1.28
CA LEU A 10 0.86 -23.17 -0.98
C LEU A 10 2.21 -22.45 -1.17
N GLU A 11 3.30 -23.08 -0.74
CA GLU A 11 4.65 -22.54 -0.93
C GLU A 11 5.02 -22.42 -2.41
N MET A 12 4.66 -23.41 -3.23
CA MET A 12 4.88 -23.36 -4.68
C MET A 12 4.03 -22.27 -5.37
N ILE A 13 2.77 -22.11 -4.97
CA ILE A 13 1.88 -21.06 -5.49
C ILE A 13 2.49 -19.67 -5.22
N VAL A 14 3.00 -19.45 -4.01
CA VAL A 14 3.62 -18.18 -3.61
C VAL A 14 4.94 -17.94 -4.34
N GLN A 15 5.82 -18.96 -4.41
CA GLN A 15 7.12 -18.83 -5.07
C GLN A 15 7.00 -18.52 -6.56
N ASN A 16 6.00 -19.10 -7.24
CA ASN A 16 5.76 -18.89 -8.66
C ASN A 16 4.75 -17.75 -8.95
N ARG A 17 4.32 -17.02 -7.91
CA ARG A 17 3.33 -15.92 -7.97
C ARG A 17 2.10 -16.24 -8.86
N GLN A 18 1.50 -17.41 -8.67
CA GLN A 18 0.32 -17.84 -9.44
C GLN A 18 -0.97 -17.23 -8.87
N LEU A 19 -1.47 -16.15 -9.48
CA LEU A 19 -2.63 -15.37 -8.99
C LEU A 19 -3.97 -16.10 -9.16
N ASP A 20 -4.11 -16.96 -10.16
CA ASP A 20 -5.36 -17.69 -10.38
C ASP A 20 -5.54 -18.81 -9.34
N ILE A 21 -4.45 -19.57 -9.11
CA ILE A 21 -4.47 -20.73 -8.21
C ILE A 21 -4.65 -20.31 -6.75
N ILE A 22 -4.11 -19.15 -6.35
CA ILE A 22 -4.28 -18.68 -4.98
C ILE A 22 -5.74 -18.33 -4.66
N MET A 23 -6.53 -17.99 -5.67
CA MET A 23 -7.97 -17.69 -5.51
C MET A 23 -8.84 -18.95 -5.43
N HIS A 24 -8.27 -20.13 -5.67
CA HIS A 24 -9.00 -21.39 -5.53
C HIS A 24 -9.61 -21.54 -4.13
N PRO A 25 -10.89 -21.94 -3.98
CA PRO A 25 -11.61 -21.95 -2.70
C PRO A 25 -10.88 -22.70 -1.57
N VAL A 26 -10.27 -23.85 -1.90
CA VAL A 26 -9.51 -24.66 -0.94
C VAL A 26 -8.27 -23.91 -0.42
N ILE A 27 -7.56 -23.18 -1.30
CA ILE A 27 -6.37 -22.42 -0.92
C ILE A 27 -6.78 -21.19 -0.10
N GLN A 28 -7.85 -20.50 -0.49
CA GLN A 28 -8.41 -19.39 0.29
C GLN A 28 -8.82 -19.82 1.69
N LYS A 29 -9.49 -20.97 1.82
CA LYS A 29 -9.86 -21.52 3.14
C LYS A 29 -8.64 -21.92 3.95
N LEU A 30 -7.63 -22.52 3.34
CA LEU A 30 -6.37 -22.82 4.02
C LEU A 30 -5.68 -21.56 4.58
N ILE A 31 -5.62 -20.49 3.77
CA ILE A 31 -5.08 -19.18 4.18
C ILE A 31 -5.92 -18.61 5.33
N GLU A 32 -7.24 -18.67 5.24
CA GLU A 32 -8.16 -18.16 6.27
C GLU A 32 -7.98 -18.87 7.62
N VAL A 33 -7.89 -20.20 7.61
CA VAL A 33 -7.69 -21.00 8.83
C VAL A 33 -6.32 -20.68 9.45
N LYS A 34 -5.25 -20.68 8.66
CA LYS A 34 -3.90 -20.31 9.14
C LYS A 34 -3.86 -18.89 9.73
N TRP A 35 -4.56 -17.96 9.07
CA TRP A 35 -4.67 -16.57 9.53
C TRP A 35 -5.37 -16.44 10.88
N LYS A 36 -6.50 -17.14 11.05
CA LYS A 36 -7.26 -17.15 12.32
C LYS A 36 -6.47 -17.81 13.45
N LEU A 37 -5.73 -18.87 13.16
CA LEU A 37 -5.06 -19.69 14.16
C LEU A 37 -3.85 -18.99 14.79
N PHE A 38 -2.95 -18.44 13.97
CA PHE A 38 -1.74 -17.77 14.46
C PHE A 38 -1.40 -16.47 13.73
N GLY A 39 -1.75 -16.33 12.44
CA GLY A 39 -1.34 -15.19 11.62
C GLY A 39 -1.77 -13.84 12.19
N ARG A 40 -3.05 -13.68 12.55
CA ARG A 40 -3.59 -12.41 13.07
C ARG A 40 -2.89 -11.93 14.33
N LYS A 41 -2.64 -12.83 15.29
CA LYS A 41 -1.98 -12.50 16.55
C LYS A 41 -0.52 -12.11 16.33
N TYR A 42 0.19 -12.84 15.47
CA TYR A 42 1.58 -12.56 15.15
C TYR A 42 1.74 -11.22 14.45
N VAL A 43 0.96 -10.96 13.40
CA VAL A 43 1.01 -9.70 12.65
C VAL A 43 0.64 -8.52 13.55
N ALA A 44 -0.38 -8.67 14.41
CA ALA A 44 -0.73 -7.63 15.38
C ALA A 44 0.42 -7.35 16.36
N LEU A 45 1.03 -8.40 16.94
CA LEU A 45 2.18 -8.24 17.84
C LEU A 45 3.35 -7.53 17.16
N MET A 46 3.71 -7.94 15.94
CA MET A 46 4.82 -7.33 15.20
C MET A 46 4.54 -5.87 14.83
N LEU A 47 3.31 -5.58 14.42
CA LEU A 47 2.90 -4.21 14.13
C LEU A 47 2.95 -3.33 15.39
N THR A 48 2.50 -3.84 16.54
CA THR A 48 2.58 -3.13 17.81
C THR A 48 4.03 -2.90 18.26
N LEU A 49 4.89 -3.92 18.20
CA LEU A 49 6.31 -3.77 18.55
C LEU A 49 7.02 -2.77 17.64
N ASN A 50 6.74 -2.81 16.33
CA ASN A 50 7.33 -1.84 15.40
C ASN A 50 6.76 -0.44 15.63
N LEU A 51 5.46 -0.29 15.93
CA LEU A 51 4.90 1.01 16.27
C LEU A 51 5.56 1.60 17.53
N ILE A 52 5.80 0.78 18.57
CA ILE A 52 6.52 1.22 19.78
C ILE A 52 7.95 1.66 19.42
N LEU A 53 8.64 0.91 18.56
CA LEU A 53 9.97 1.28 18.08
C LEU A 53 9.95 2.65 17.36
N ILE A 54 9.04 2.83 16.40
CA ILE A 54 8.89 4.05 15.62
C ILE A 54 8.58 5.24 16.53
N LEU A 55 7.64 5.08 17.46
CA LEU A 55 7.27 6.13 18.42
C LEU A 55 8.42 6.47 19.37
N SER A 56 9.19 5.48 19.82
CA SER A 56 10.36 5.69 20.69
C SER A 56 11.45 6.49 19.97
N TRP A 57 11.78 6.14 18.72
CA TRP A 57 12.72 6.91 17.90
C TRP A 57 12.17 8.29 17.52
N THR A 58 10.86 8.43 17.28
CA THR A 58 10.24 9.74 17.00
C THR A 58 10.37 10.66 18.21
N ALA A 59 10.04 10.17 19.40
CA ALA A 59 10.18 10.93 20.64
C ALA A 59 11.64 11.32 20.90
N LEU A 60 12.58 10.42 20.64
CA LEU A 60 14.01 10.70 20.77
C LEU A 60 14.49 11.76 19.75
N GLY A 61 13.99 11.72 18.52
CA GLY A 61 14.33 12.70 17.47
C GLY A 61 13.80 14.09 17.76
N ILE A 62 12.60 14.19 18.34
CA ILE A 62 12.04 15.46 18.81
C ILE A 62 12.82 15.96 20.04
N ALA A 63 13.19 15.06 20.94
CA ALA A 63 13.98 15.43 22.12
C ALA A 63 15.39 15.93 21.75
N SER A 64 16.02 15.35 20.73
CA SER A 64 17.37 15.73 20.28
C SER A 64 17.41 16.99 19.41
N SER A 65 16.27 17.38 18.82
CA SER A 65 16.17 18.61 18.02
C SER A 65 15.98 19.88 18.85
N LEU A 66 15.56 19.75 20.12
CA LEU A 66 15.46 20.87 21.04
C LEU A 66 16.86 21.49 21.24
N PRO A 67 17.00 22.83 21.12
CA PRO A 67 18.28 23.50 21.35
C PRO A 67 18.81 23.12 22.73
N ARG A 68 20.07 22.68 22.83
CA ARG A 68 20.76 22.56 24.12
C ARG A 68 20.89 23.96 24.69
N THR A 69 19.94 24.36 25.55
CA THR A 69 20.00 25.63 26.27
C THR A 69 21.09 25.63 27.35
N GLU A 70 21.72 24.48 27.61
CA GLU A 70 22.56 24.27 28.79
C GLU A 70 23.80 23.40 28.50
N GLU A 71 24.87 23.64 29.26
CA GLU A 71 26.21 23.05 29.07
C GLU A 71 26.26 21.53 29.31
N VAL A 72 25.28 20.97 30.04
CA VAL A 72 25.26 19.56 30.44
C VAL A 72 24.27 18.77 29.56
N PRO A 73 24.65 17.62 28.97
CA PRO A 73 23.78 16.87 28.06
C PRO A 73 22.51 16.27 28.69
N TYR A 74 22.54 16.02 30.01
CA TYR A 74 21.43 15.42 30.76
C TYR A 74 21.32 16.05 32.14
N LYS A 75 20.12 16.51 32.49
CA LYS A 75 19.75 16.97 33.83
C LYS A 75 18.98 15.88 34.57
N PHE A 76 19.62 15.29 35.56
CA PHE A 76 18.94 14.38 36.48
C PHE A 76 18.22 15.18 37.57
N PRO A 77 16.95 14.88 37.90
CA PRO A 77 16.16 13.70 37.52
C PRO A 77 15.22 13.86 36.31
N GLU A 78 15.07 15.07 35.77
CA GLU A 78 14.06 15.40 34.75
C GLU A 78 14.27 14.67 33.41
N ASP A 79 15.51 14.35 33.04
CA ASP A 79 15.85 13.66 31.78
C ASP A 79 15.89 12.13 31.87
N CYS A 80 15.53 11.53 33.01
CA CYS A 80 15.52 10.07 33.19
C CYS A 80 14.67 9.34 32.12
N TRP A 81 13.57 9.95 31.68
CA TRP A 81 12.71 9.39 30.64
C TRP A 81 13.43 9.24 29.29
N ARG A 82 14.38 10.12 28.95
CA ARG A 82 15.16 10.04 27.69
C ARG A 82 16.04 8.80 27.67
N ILE A 83 16.70 8.49 28.79
CA ILE A 83 17.55 7.30 28.93
C ILE A 83 16.72 6.03 28.83
N VAL A 84 15.55 6.01 29.48
CA VAL A 84 14.61 4.88 29.36
C VAL A 84 14.17 4.68 27.90
N LEU A 85 13.83 5.76 27.19
CA LEU A 85 13.49 5.69 25.77
C LEU A 85 14.65 5.20 24.90
N ILE A 86 15.88 5.64 25.15
CA ILE A 86 17.07 5.16 24.43
C ILE A 86 17.26 3.66 24.66
N ILE A 87 17.15 3.18 25.90
CA ILE A 87 17.27 1.75 26.23
C ILE A 87 16.19 0.95 25.50
N ILE A 88 14.95 1.42 25.49
CA ILE A 88 13.83 0.77 24.77
C ILE A 88 14.09 0.77 23.26
N ALA A 89 14.45 1.91 22.68
CA ALA A 89 14.68 2.07 21.24
C ALA A 89 15.84 1.20 20.75
N LEU A 90 16.98 1.22 21.45
CA LEU A 90 18.14 0.39 21.12
C LEU A 90 17.86 -1.10 21.36
N GLY A 91 17.19 -1.45 22.46
CA GLY A 91 16.81 -2.83 22.77
C GLY A 91 15.87 -3.43 21.73
N LEU A 92 14.84 -2.68 21.30
CA LEU A 92 13.92 -3.10 20.24
C LEU A 92 14.60 -3.16 18.87
N THR A 93 15.51 -2.22 18.56
CA THR A 93 16.30 -2.25 17.34
C THR A 93 17.18 -3.50 17.29
N LEU A 94 17.87 -3.81 18.38
CA LEU A 94 18.69 -5.01 18.51
C LEU A 94 17.85 -6.28 18.39
N TYR A 95 16.69 -6.34 19.05
CA TYR A 95 15.76 -7.46 18.93
C TYR A 95 15.37 -7.71 17.47
N GLN A 96 15.02 -6.67 16.72
CA GLN A 96 14.64 -6.79 15.30
C GLN A 96 15.81 -7.23 14.41
N ILE A 97 17.03 -6.70 14.64
CA ILE A 97 18.22 -7.13 13.91
C ILE A 97 18.50 -8.63 14.16
N LEU A 98 18.37 -9.09 15.41
CA LEU A 98 18.55 -10.51 15.76
C LEU A 98 17.47 -11.40 15.11
N GLU A 99 16.23 -10.92 15.03
CA GLU A 99 15.15 -11.61 14.33
C GLU A 99 15.47 -11.74 12.83
N GLU A 100 15.98 -10.69 12.20
CA GLU A 100 16.38 -10.69 10.79
C GLU A 100 17.54 -11.66 10.53
N PHE A 101 18.57 -11.66 11.38
CA PHE A 101 19.67 -12.64 11.28
C PHE A 101 19.18 -14.08 11.45
N LYS A 102 18.23 -14.30 12.35
CA LYS A 102 17.60 -15.62 12.55
C LYS A 102 16.85 -16.04 11.28
N GLU A 103 16.12 -15.14 10.63
CA GLU A 103 15.43 -15.41 9.35
C GLU A 103 16.44 -15.79 8.25
N ILE A 104 17.50 -15.01 8.06
CA ILE A 104 18.57 -15.29 7.08
C ILE A 104 19.21 -16.66 7.34
N TYR A 105 19.55 -16.94 8.60
CA TYR A 105 20.16 -18.22 8.97
C TYR A 105 19.21 -19.40 8.69
N GLN A 106 17.94 -19.27 9.08
CA GLN A 106 16.93 -20.30 8.84
C GLN A 106 16.68 -20.52 7.34
N ALA A 107 16.62 -19.45 6.55
CA ALA A 107 16.45 -19.51 5.09
C ALA A 107 17.63 -20.24 4.42
N LYS A 108 18.87 -19.88 4.78
CA LYS A 108 20.08 -20.56 4.26
C LYS A 108 20.12 -22.04 4.65
N LYS A 109 19.81 -22.35 5.91
CA LYS A 109 19.80 -23.73 6.42
C LYS A 109 18.76 -24.60 5.72
N ARG A 110 17.54 -24.07 5.53
CA ARG A 110 16.47 -24.75 4.79
C ARG A 110 16.86 -24.98 3.33
N MET A 111 17.39 -23.96 2.66
CA MET A 111 17.84 -24.08 1.28
C MET A 111 18.89 -25.18 1.14
N LYS A 112 19.88 -25.21 2.04
CA LYS A 112 20.91 -26.28 2.05
C LYS A 112 20.28 -27.67 2.19
N ARG A 113 19.38 -27.87 3.16
CA ARG A 113 18.67 -29.15 3.35
C ARG A 113 17.82 -29.55 2.15
N TRP A 114 17.10 -28.58 1.56
CA TRP A 114 16.26 -28.82 0.38
C TRP A 114 17.13 -29.22 -0.82
N LYS A 115 18.26 -28.54 -1.05
CA LYS A 115 19.21 -28.91 -2.10
C LYS A 115 19.78 -30.31 -1.90
N GLU A 116 20.23 -30.63 -0.68
CA GLU A 116 20.76 -31.95 -0.35
C GLU A 116 19.71 -33.05 -0.54
N TRP A 117 18.47 -32.81 -0.11
CA TRP A 117 17.37 -33.74 -0.30
C TRP A 117 17.01 -33.91 -1.79
N ARG A 118 16.88 -32.81 -2.54
CA ARG A 118 16.53 -32.84 -3.96
C ARG A 118 17.63 -33.49 -4.81
N LYS A 119 18.90 -33.23 -4.49
CA LYS A 119 20.04 -33.89 -5.13
C LYS A 119 19.99 -35.41 -4.93
N LYS A 120 19.74 -35.88 -3.69
CA LYS A 120 19.60 -37.32 -3.40
C LYS A 120 18.46 -37.97 -4.16
N GLU A 121 17.34 -37.26 -4.34
CA GLU A 121 16.20 -37.78 -5.10
C GLU A 121 16.55 -37.91 -6.59
N LEU A 122 17.16 -36.88 -7.19
CA LEU A 122 17.60 -36.93 -8.59
C LEU A 122 18.67 -38.01 -8.82
N GLU A 123 19.60 -38.19 -7.88
CA GLU A 123 20.61 -39.27 -7.93
C GLU A 123 19.99 -40.66 -7.80
N LYS A 124 18.86 -40.79 -7.08
CA LYS A 124 18.11 -42.03 -6.98
C LYS A 124 17.40 -42.32 -8.30
N ASP A 125 16.73 -41.33 -8.89
CA ASP A 125 16.03 -41.46 -10.17
C ASP A 125 17.00 -41.78 -11.31
N LEU A 126 18.20 -41.19 -11.28
CA LEU A 126 19.28 -41.45 -12.25
C LEU A 126 19.68 -42.94 -12.35
N LYS A 127 19.50 -43.71 -11.26
CA LYS A 127 19.80 -45.15 -11.25
C LYS A 127 18.78 -45.98 -12.02
N TYR A 128 17.57 -45.45 -12.23
CA TYR A 128 16.46 -46.13 -12.88
C TYR A 128 16.20 -45.66 -14.32
N CYS A 129 17.05 -44.77 -14.85
CA CYS A 129 16.93 -44.31 -16.25
C CYS A 129 17.04 -45.48 -17.23
N HIS A 130 16.14 -45.51 -18.21
CA HIS A 130 16.11 -46.56 -19.20
C HIS A 130 17.23 -46.36 -20.26
N PRO A 131 18.00 -47.39 -20.64
CA PRO A 131 19.10 -47.26 -21.61
C PRO A 131 18.69 -46.74 -22.99
N MET A 132 17.44 -46.96 -23.40
CA MET A 132 16.92 -46.46 -24.70
C MET A 132 16.56 -44.97 -24.70
N TRP A 133 16.49 -44.32 -23.54
CA TRP A 133 16.12 -42.91 -23.42
C TRP A 133 17.25 -42.11 -22.72
N PRO A 134 18.35 -41.83 -23.44
CA PRO A 134 19.48 -41.08 -22.87
C PRO A 134 19.10 -39.64 -22.47
N GLU A 135 18.07 -39.08 -23.11
CA GLU A 135 17.53 -37.74 -22.81
C GLU A 135 17.06 -37.59 -21.36
N GLU A 136 16.46 -38.64 -20.79
CA GLU A 136 16.01 -38.64 -19.39
C GLU A 136 17.20 -38.51 -18.43
N LYS A 137 18.28 -39.24 -18.73
CA LYS A 137 19.52 -39.18 -17.96
C LYS A 137 20.17 -37.80 -18.03
N GLU A 138 20.23 -37.22 -19.23
CA GLU A 138 20.77 -35.87 -19.44
C GLU A 138 19.94 -34.81 -18.70
N TYR A 139 18.60 -34.91 -18.76
CA TYR A 139 17.69 -34.04 -18.04
C TYR A 139 17.93 -34.06 -16.52
N LEU A 140 18.08 -35.25 -15.92
CA LEU A 140 18.33 -35.40 -14.50
C LEU A 140 19.72 -34.86 -14.10
N GLN A 141 20.75 -35.10 -14.89
CA GLN A 141 22.10 -34.55 -14.67
C GLN A 141 22.09 -33.02 -14.69
N LYS A 142 21.43 -32.44 -15.70
CA LYS A 142 21.25 -30.99 -15.78
C LYS A 142 20.49 -30.44 -14.57
N GLY A 143 19.48 -31.17 -14.08
CA GLY A 143 18.76 -30.81 -12.85
C GLY A 143 19.67 -30.77 -11.60
N ILE A 144 20.68 -31.64 -11.53
CA ILE A 144 21.69 -31.64 -10.46
C ILE A 144 22.63 -30.43 -10.60
N GLU A 145 23.04 -30.08 -11.81
CA GLU A 145 23.85 -28.89 -12.06
C GLU A 145 23.09 -27.60 -11.73
N ASP A 146 21.83 -27.51 -12.13
CA ASP A 146 21.00 -26.32 -11.90
C ASP A 146 20.71 -26.09 -10.41
N LEU A 147 20.69 -27.14 -9.57
CA LEU A 147 20.58 -27.02 -8.11
C LEU A 147 21.70 -26.17 -7.49
N HIS A 148 22.90 -26.15 -8.09
CA HIS A 148 24.00 -25.31 -7.62
C HIS A 148 23.72 -23.82 -7.86
N LYS A 149 23.05 -23.47 -8.95
CA LYS A 149 22.72 -22.08 -9.33
C LYS A 149 21.62 -21.45 -8.47
N VAL A 150 20.75 -22.27 -7.86
CA VAL A 150 19.65 -21.77 -7.03
C VAL A 150 20.16 -21.11 -5.75
N ASN A 151 20.06 -19.79 -5.60
CA ASN A 151 20.44 -19.09 -4.36
C ASN A 151 19.24 -18.83 -3.42
N SER A 152 19.53 -18.48 -2.16
CA SER A 152 18.48 -18.11 -1.20
C SER A 152 17.74 -16.86 -1.69
N GLY A 153 16.41 -16.95 -1.83
CA GLY A 153 15.57 -15.85 -2.29
C GLY A 153 15.42 -14.67 -1.32
N TYR A 154 16.10 -14.68 -0.16
CA TYR A 154 15.97 -13.66 0.87
C TYR A 154 16.27 -12.23 0.36
N PHE A 155 17.40 -12.04 -0.34
CA PHE A 155 17.79 -10.74 -0.90
C PHE A 155 17.05 -10.37 -2.20
N ARG A 156 16.12 -11.21 -2.67
CA ARG A 156 15.23 -10.83 -3.78
C ARG A 156 13.97 -10.11 -3.32
N ASP A 157 13.63 -10.18 -2.02
CA ASP A 157 12.52 -9.42 -1.47
C ASP A 157 12.99 -7.98 -1.19
N PHE A 158 12.36 -7.01 -1.85
CA PHE A 158 12.66 -5.58 -1.73
C PHE A 158 12.63 -5.12 -0.26
N TRP A 159 11.66 -5.61 0.51
CA TRP A 159 11.47 -5.22 1.91
C TRP A 159 12.60 -5.65 2.83
N ASN A 160 13.27 -6.76 2.53
CA ASN A 160 14.42 -7.20 3.32
C ASN A 160 15.63 -6.31 3.07
N ILE A 161 15.86 -5.89 1.82
CA ILE A 161 16.89 -4.90 1.50
C ILE A 161 16.58 -3.57 2.19
N PHE A 162 15.32 -3.13 2.13
CA PHE A 162 14.87 -1.90 2.76
C PHE A 162 15.09 -1.91 4.29
N ASP A 163 14.82 -3.03 4.96
CA ASP A 163 15.09 -3.18 6.39
C ASP A 163 16.57 -3.01 6.74
N TRP A 164 17.49 -3.59 5.96
CA TRP A 164 18.92 -3.40 6.16
C TRP A 164 19.37 -1.95 5.98
N ILE A 165 18.78 -1.24 5.01
CA ILE A 165 19.01 0.21 4.85
C ILE A 165 18.57 0.95 6.10
N VAL A 166 17.37 0.67 6.63
CA VAL A 166 16.86 1.30 7.85
C VAL A 166 17.73 0.97 9.07
N TYR A 167 18.16 -0.28 9.23
CA TYR A 167 19.04 -0.66 10.34
C TYR A 167 20.41 0.03 10.27
N PHE A 168 20.97 0.18 9.07
CA PHE A 168 22.21 0.95 8.87
C PHE A 168 22.02 2.43 9.22
N LEU A 169 20.91 3.04 8.82
CA LEU A 169 20.57 4.41 9.20
C LEU A 169 20.39 4.57 10.71
N LEU A 170 19.69 3.64 11.38
CA LEU A 170 19.54 3.63 12.84
C LEU A 170 20.89 3.45 13.56
N LEU A 171 21.79 2.64 13.01
CA LEU A 171 23.16 2.52 13.51
C LEU A 171 23.91 3.84 13.36
N ALA A 172 23.83 4.51 12.20
CA ALA A 172 24.45 5.81 11.98
C ALA A 172 23.91 6.89 12.95
N VAL A 173 22.60 6.91 13.20
CA VAL A 173 21.97 7.78 14.21
C VAL A 173 22.50 7.47 15.61
N SER A 174 22.63 6.19 15.96
CA SER A 174 23.15 5.78 17.28
C SER A 174 24.61 6.19 17.47
N VAL A 175 25.45 6.00 16.45
CA VAL A 175 26.86 6.39 16.46
C VAL A 175 27.02 7.91 16.54
N THR A 176 26.24 8.65 15.75
CA THR A 176 26.29 10.13 15.78
C THR A 176 25.77 10.71 17.09
N HIS A 177 24.77 10.08 17.72
CA HIS A 177 24.32 10.44 19.06
C HIS A 177 25.42 10.23 20.12
N ILE A 178 26.13 9.09 20.06
CA ILE A 178 27.27 8.83 20.97
C ILE A 178 28.38 9.86 20.75
N ALA A 179 28.68 10.21 19.50
CA ALA A 179 29.67 11.23 19.17
C ALA A 179 29.26 12.63 19.69
N ASP A 180 27.98 12.99 19.55
CA ASP A 180 27.42 14.26 20.04
C ASP A 180 27.46 14.37 21.58
N VAL A 181 27.25 13.26 22.30
CA VAL A 181 27.31 13.25 23.77
C VAL A 181 28.75 13.24 24.31
N THR A 182 29.69 12.61 23.61
CA THR A 182 31.09 12.50 24.05
C THR A 182 31.92 13.73 23.72
N ILE A 183 31.69 14.35 22.55
CA ILE A 183 32.38 15.57 22.10
C ILE A 183 31.50 16.78 22.42
N GLN A 184 31.33 17.03 23.72
CA GLN A 184 30.64 18.22 24.23
C GLN A 184 31.42 19.46 23.76
N ASN A 185 30.82 20.23 22.82
CA ASN A 185 31.21 21.55 22.28
C ASN A 185 31.27 21.66 20.75
N ASN A 186 31.00 20.60 19.98
CA ASN A 186 30.97 20.70 18.53
C ASN A 186 29.53 20.85 17.97
N THR A 187 29.11 22.10 17.73
CA THR A 187 27.79 22.42 17.16
C THR A 187 27.57 21.82 15.77
N ALA A 188 28.64 21.56 15.00
CA ALA A 188 28.52 20.92 13.69
C ALA A 188 28.15 19.43 13.82
N ILE A 189 28.62 18.72 14.85
CA ILE A 189 28.27 17.32 15.09
C ILE A 189 26.79 17.22 15.47
N HIS A 190 26.32 18.08 16.38
CA HIS A 190 24.90 18.14 16.76
C HIS A 190 24.00 18.42 15.55
N THR A 191 24.36 19.42 14.73
CA THR A 191 23.61 19.78 13.53
C THR A 191 23.55 18.60 12.53
N ASN A 192 24.68 17.94 12.29
CA ASN A 192 24.72 16.79 11.40
C ASN A 192 23.96 15.57 11.97
N HIS A 193 24.00 15.36 13.29
CA HIS A 193 23.21 14.33 13.95
C HIS A 193 21.72 14.54 13.72
N VAL A 194 21.21 15.76 13.97
CA VAL A 194 19.79 16.10 13.76
C VAL A 194 19.39 15.93 12.29
N ARG A 195 20.25 16.33 11.34
CA ARG A 195 20.02 16.12 9.89
C ARG A 195 19.90 14.64 9.53
N ILE A 196 20.83 13.80 9.99
CA ILE A 196 20.80 12.35 9.74
C ILE A 196 19.57 11.71 10.38
N PHE A 197 19.21 12.14 11.59
CA PHE A 197 18.01 11.68 12.29
C PHE A 197 16.74 12.02 11.48
N ALA A 198 16.62 13.26 11.01
CA ALA A 198 15.48 13.75 10.24
C ALA A 198 15.27 12.96 8.93
N VAL A 199 16.35 12.53 8.27
CA VAL A 199 16.22 11.64 7.11
C VAL A 199 15.82 10.24 7.57
N THR A 200 16.48 9.70 8.59
CA THR A 200 16.27 8.33 9.08
C THR A 200 14.83 8.08 9.53
N ILE A 201 14.20 9.06 10.18
CA ILE A 201 12.83 8.91 10.69
C ILE A 201 11.81 8.70 9.57
N ILE A 202 12.01 9.32 8.40
CA ILE A 202 11.15 9.12 7.22
C ILE A 202 11.20 7.65 6.78
N PHE A 203 12.41 7.10 6.62
CA PHE A 203 12.59 5.70 6.23
C PHE A 203 12.03 4.74 7.29
N LEU A 204 12.19 5.08 8.57
CA LEU A 204 11.66 4.27 9.67
C LEU A 204 10.11 4.21 9.65
N TRP A 205 9.42 5.30 9.33
CA TRP A 205 7.96 5.29 9.15
C TRP A 205 7.53 4.50 7.91
N LEU A 206 8.22 4.66 6.79
CA LEU A 206 7.93 3.89 5.57
C LEU A 206 8.07 2.37 5.79
N ARG A 207 8.97 1.96 6.69
CA ARG A 207 9.18 0.56 7.05
C ARG A 207 7.94 -0.12 7.63
N LEU A 208 7.00 0.63 8.22
CA LEU A 208 5.75 0.09 8.76
C LEU A 208 4.95 -0.71 7.72
N MET A 209 5.09 -0.36 6.43
CA MET A 209 4.46 -1.06 5.31
C MET A 209 4.83 -2.54 5.23
N LYS A 210 6.05 -2.96 5.60
CA LYS A 210 6.47 -4.39 5.58
C LYS A 210 5.51 -5.27 6.40
N HIS A 211 5.14 -4.82 7.60
CA HIS A 211 4.26 -5.58 8.49
C HIS A 211 2.77 -5.40 8.14
N ALA A 212 2.39 -4.24 7.61
CA ALA A 212 1.02 -3.99 7.15
C ALA A 212 0.65 -4.80 5.89
N ARG A 213 1.64 -5.24 5.09
CA ARG A 213 1.48 -5.99 3.83
C ARG A 213 0.61 -7.24 3.94
N ALA A 214 0.61 -7.91 5.09
CA ALA A 214 -0.20 -9.12 5.31
C ALA A 214 -1.70 -8.85 5.52
N ILE A 215 -2.08 -7.58 5.74
CA ILE A 215 -3.47 -7.17 5.92
C ILE A 215 -4.12 -7.05 4.54
N ARG A 216 -5.20 -7.81 4.30
CA ARG A 216 -5.85 -7.89 2.98
C ARG A 216 -6.26 -6.54 2.39
N LEU A 217 -6.63 -5.58 3.24
CA LEU A 217 -7.01 -4.23 2.82
C LEU A 217 -5.81 -3.42 2.30
N LEU A 218 -4.65 -3.53 2.95
CA LEU A 218 -3.47 -2.69 2.68
C LEU A 218 -2.48 -3.35 1.72
N GLY A 219 -2.44 -4.68 1.67
CA GLY A 219 -1.51 -5.44 0.85
C GLY A 219 -1.44 -5.01 -0.62
N PRO A 220 -2.57 -4.85 -1.34
CA PRO A 220 -2.56 -4.44 -2.74
C PRO A 220 -1.95 -3.05 -2.96
N PHE A 221 -2.26 -2.09 -2.10
CA PHE A 221 -1.71 -0.73 -2.18
C PHE A 221 -0.20 -0.72 -1.94
N ILE A 222 0.29 -1.54 -1.00
CA ILE A 222 1.73 -1.67 -0.74
C ILE A 222 2.46 -2.29 -1.93
N VAL A 223 1.87 -3.32 -2.56
CA VAL A 223 2.41 -3.93 -3.80
C VAL A 223 2.38 -2.94 -4.97
N MET A 224 1.35 -2.09 -5.03
CA MET A 224 1.25 -1.05 -6.04
C MET A 224 2.37 -0.03 -5.89
N LEU A 225 2.65 0.45 -4.67
CA LEU A 225 3.78 1.34 -4.39
C LEU A 225 5.12 0.72 -4.80
N GLU A 226 5.34 -0.57 -4.52
CA GLU A 226 6.56 -1.29 -4.95
C GLU A 226 6.75 -1.26 -6.47
N LYS A 227 5.67 -1.51 -7.24
CA LYS A 227 5.73 -1.48 -8.71
C LYS A 227 5.87 -0.06 -9.26
N ILE A 228 5.18 0.91 -8.66
CA ILE A 228 5.29 2.33 -8.99
C ILE A 228 6.73 2.82 -8.85
N MET A 229 7.47 2.40 -7.83
CA MET A 229 8.88 2.79 -7.66
C MET A 229 9.73 2.38 -8.87
N VAL A 230 9.47 1.22 -9.48
CA VAL A 230 10.18 0.78 -10.69
C VAL A 230 9.86 1.70 -11.87
N ASP A 231 8.61 2.15 -12.00
CA ASP A 231 8.22 3.07 -13.07
C ASP A 231 8.75 4.49 -12.83
N VAL A 232 8.84 4.93 -11.58
CA VAL A 232 9.52 6.19 -11.20
C VAL A 232 10.99 6.16 -11.58
N VAL A 233 11.70 5.04 -11.39
CA VAL A 233 13.11 4.93 -11.81
C VAL A 233 13.25 5.02 -13.34
N LYS A 234 12.35 4.36 -14.10
CA LYS A 234 12.32 4.48 -15.57
C LYS A 234 12.03 5.93 -15.99
N PHE A 235 11.09 6.58 -15.33
CA PHE A 235 10.77 7.98 -15.57
C PHE A 235 11.96 8.90 -15.26
N LEU A 236 12.63 8.72 -14.13
CA LEU A 236 13.82 9.51 -13.75
C LEU A 236 14.95 9.37 -14.77
N PHE A 237 15.12 8.19 -15.37
CA PHE A 237 16.08 7.99 -16.46
C PHE A 237 15.72 8.84 -17.70
N LEU A 238 14.46 8.78 -18.15
CA LEU A 238 13.99 9.57 -19.29
C LEU A 238 14.00 11.08 -19.01
N TYR A 239 13.62 11.48 -17.80
CA TYR A 239 13.65 12.87 -17.35
C TYR A 239 15.08 13.39 -17.25
N GLY A 240 16.01 12.57 -16.77
CA GLY A 240 17.44 12.88 -16.66
C GLY A 240 18.07 13.30 -17.99
N GLU A 241 17.67 12.67 -19.10
CA GLU A 241 18.17 12.99 -20.46
C GLU A 241 17.90 14.43 -20.87
N PHE A 242 16.78 15.02 -20.43
CA PHE A 242 16.46 16.43 -20.66
C PHE A 242 16.97 17.30 -19.51
N TYR A 243 16.86 16.84 -18.27
CA TYR A 243 17.19 17.61 -17.09
C TYR A 243 18.67 17.99 -17.02
N ILE A 244 19.58 17.06 -17.30
CA ILE A 244 21.03 17.29 -17.18
C ILE A 244 21.53 18.35 -18.19
N PRO A 245 21.21 18.29 -19.50
CA PRO A 245 21.60 19.33 -20.45
C PRO A 245 21.05 20.71 -20.10
N TYR A 246 19.79 20.80 -19.65
CA TYR A 246 19.21 22.06 -19.21
C TYR A 246 19.93 22.59 -17.95
N ALA A 247 20.24 21.72 -16.98
CA ALA A 247 21.05 22.12 -15.82
C ALA A 247 22.40 22.71 -16.21
N CYS A 248 23.09 22.10 -17.19
CA CYS A 248 24.32 22.69 -17.74
C CYS A 248 24.07 24.06 -18.38
N ALA A 249 23.00 24.22 -19.18
CA ALA A 249 22.67 25.49 -19.83
C ALA A 249 22.34 26.60 -18.82
N PHE A 250 21.53 26.30 -17.81
CA PHE A 250 21.23 27.24 -16.71
C PHE A 250 22.49 27.64 -15.95
N TRP A 251 23.39 26.69 -15.67
CA TRP A 251 24.66 27.01 -15.02
C TRP A 251 25.54 27.94 -15.85
N ILE A 252 25.64 27.70 -17.16
CA ILE A 252 26.47 28.50 -18.08
C ILE A 252 26.01 29.97 -18.11
N ILE A 253 24.69 30.22 -18.14
CA ILE A 253 24.16 31.58 -18.26
C ILE A 253 24.05 32.27 -16.90
N PHE A 254 23.42 31.60 -15.92
CA PHE A 254 22.98 32.19 -14.66
C PHE A 254 23.80 31.77 -13.43
N GLY A 255 24.65 30.74 -13.56
CA GLY A 255 25.46 30.22 -12.45
C GLY A 255 26.31 31.30 -11.81
N GLY A 256 26.17 31.46 -10.49
CA GLY A 256 26.89 32.48 -9.70
C GLY A 256 26.46 33.93 -9.94
N LYS A 257 25.58 34.22 -10.92
CA LYS A 257 25.07 35.58 -11.21
C LYS A 257 23.71 35.84 -10.57
N VAL A 258 22.88 34.79 -10.46
CA VAL A 258 21.57 34.84 -9.81
C VAL A 258 21.71 34.30 -8.38
N ALA A 259 21.15 35.01 -7.39
CA ALA A 259 21.28 34.65 -5.98
C ALA A 259 20.78 33.22 -5.67
N ASN A 260 19.67 32.83 -6.31
CA ASN A 260 19.08 31.48 -6.18
C ASN A 260 19.86 30.38 -6.93
N MET A 261 20.92 30.74 -7.66
CA MET A 261 21.78 29.82 -8.42
C MET A 261 23.26 30.04 -8.11
N ALA A 262 23.58 30.45 -6.89
CA ALA A 262 24.96 30.72 -6.48
C ALA A 262 25.84 29.46 -6.43
N SER A 263 25.22 28.30 -6.24
CA SER A 263 25.86 26.98 -6.19
C SER A 263 25.10 25.97 -7.05
N VAL A 264 25.77 24.89 -7.44
CA VAL A 264 25.21 23.87 -8.33
C VAL A 264 23.99 23.21 -7.70
N ASP A 265 24.01 22.92 -6.39
CA ASP A 265 22.88 22.33 -5.66
C ASP A 265 21.65 23.26 -5.62
N GLN A 266 21.86 24.56 -5.38
CA GLN A 266 20.79 25.56 -5.44
C GLN A 266 20.20 25.66 -6.85
N MET A 267 21.05 25.70 -7.88
CA MET A 267 20.59 25.73 -9.27
C MET A 267 19.79 24.47 -9.63
N LEU A 268 20.27 23.27 -9.28
CA LEU A 268 19.52 22.03 -9.50
C LEU A 268 18.15 22.08 -8.79
N PHE A 269 18.10 22.57 -7.55
CA PHE A 269 16.83 22.71 -6.85
C PHE A 269 15.89 23.73 -7.50
N VAL A 270 16.41 24.86 -8.00
CA VAL A 270 15.60 25.84 -8.75
C VAL A 270 15.03 25.24 -10.03
N ILE A 271 15.83 24.49 -10.80
CA ILE A 271 15.34 23.83 -12.03
C ILE A 271 14.25 22.81 -11.71
N PHE A 272 14.41 22.03 -10.64
CA PHE A 272 13.35 21.14 -10.15
C PHE A 272 12.08 21.90 -9.78
N ARG A 273 12.18 23.08 -9.16
CA ARG A 273 11.03 23.95 -8.85
C ARG A 273 10.34 24.48 -10.12
N ILE A 274 11.09 24.78 -11.19
CA ILE A 274 10.49 25.16 -12.49
C ILE A 274 9.60 24.04 -13.02
N THR A 275 10.01 22.77 -12.91
CA THR A 275 9.20 21.61 -13.33
C THR A 275 7.85 21.53 -12.63
N LEU A 276 7.77 21.96 -11.37
CA LEU A 276 6.55 21.97 -10.57
C LEU A 276 5.74 23.26 -10.70
N VAL A 277 6.16 24.20 -11.57
CA VAL A 277 5.53 25.52 -11.74
C VAL A 277 5.44 26.29 -10.42
N ASP A 278 6.51 26.24 -9.63
CA ASP A 278 6.66 26.99 -8.38
C ASP A 278 7.35 28.36 -8.60
N ASP A 279 7.49 29.21 -7.58
CA ASP A 279 8.19 30.49 -7.69
C ASP A 279 9.71 30.33 -7.73
N TYR A 280 10.27 30.25 -8.94
CA TYR A 280 11.70 30.04 -9.16
C TYR A 280 12.52 31.34 -9.34
N GLY A 281 11.96 32.52 -9.01
CA GLY A 281 12.69 33.79 -9.10
C GLY A 281 13.01 34.22 -10.55
N PHE A 282 12.03 34.12 -11.45
CA PHE A 282 12.20 34.47 -12.87
C PHE A 282 12.73 35.90 -13.08
N SER A 283 12.32 36.85 -12.25
CA SER A 283 12.74 38.25 -12.33
C SER A 283 14.26 38.42 -12.26
N ASP A 284 14.95 37.65 -11.41
CA ASP A 284 16.40 37.76 -11.25
C ASP A 284 17.14 37.20 -12.48
N MET A 285 16.62 36.12 -13.08
CA MET A 285 17.13 35.59 -14.34
C MET A 285 16.88 36.57 -15.49
N TYR A 286 15.69 37.17 -15.55
CA TYR A 286 15.35 38.16 -16.56
C TYR A 286 16.26 39.39 -16.52
N ASN A 287 16.57 39.88 -15.32
CA ASN A 287 17.49 40.99 -15.12
C ASN A 287 18.93 40.66 -15.52
N THR A 288 19.32 39.38 -15.46
CA THR A 288 20.66 38.91 -15.84
C THR A 288 20.78 38.73 -17.35
N ASP A 289 19.84 38.01 -17.96
CA ASP A 289 19.75 37.80 -19.41
C ASP A 289 18.30 37.52 -19.79
N ALA A 290 17.60 38.58 -20.25
CA ALA A 290 16.20 38.51 -20.62
C ALA A 290 15.93 37.48 -21.74
N VAL A 291 16.82 37.37 -22.71
CA VAL A 291 16.64 36.49 -23.87
C VAL A 291 16.76 35.04 -23.45
N MET A 292 17.84 34.70 -22.75
CA MET A 292 18.05 33.33 -22.26
C MET A 292 17.07 32.94 -21.17
N ALA A 293 16.59 33.90 -20.36
CA ALA A 293 15.57 33.63 -19.35
C ALA A 293 14.27 33.15 -20.01
N TYR A 294 13.79 33.85 -21.05
CA TYR A 294 12.61 33.41 -21.78
C TYR A 294 12.82 32.09 -22.51
N ILE A 295 13.97 31.91 -23.18
CA ILE A 295 14.25 30.69 -23.94
C ILE A 295 14.37 29.50 -22.99
N LEU A 296 15.30 29.52 -22.04
CA LEU A 296 15.56 28.37 -21.17
C LEU A 296 14.38 28.06 -20.25
N CYS A 297 13.76 29.07 -19.62
CA CYS A 297 12.60 28.82 -18.76
C CYS A 297 11.39 28.39 -19.57
N GLY A 298 11.11 29.06 -20.70
CA GLY A 298 9.97 28.77 -21.55
C GLY A 298 10.04 27.38 -22.18
N THR A 299 11.17 27.01 -22.78
CA THR A 299 11.32 25.69 -23.40
C THR A 299 11.42 24.57 -22.37
N PHE A 300 12.11 24.78 -21.25
CA PHE A 300 12.15 23.78 -20.17
C PHE A 300 10.78 23.57 -19.54
N LEU A 301 10.04 24.64 -19.24
CA LEU A 301 8.69 24.54 -18.70
C LEU A 301 7.75 23.86 -19.70
N GLY A 302 7.81 24.23 -20.98
CA GLY A 302 7.00 23.59 -22.02
C GLY A 302 7.26 22.09 -22.12
N ILE A 303 8.54 21.69 -22.24
CA ILE A 303 8.94 20.27 -22.31
C ILE A 303 8.55 19.54 -21.03
N SER A 304 8.86 20.12 -19.86
CA SER A 304 8.63 19.48 -18.56
C SER A 304 7.16 19.33 -18.21
N SER A 305 6.32 20.33 -18.49
CA SER A 305 4.88 20.28 -18.21
C SER A 305 4.12 19.39 -19.20
N ILE A 306 4.47 19.43 -20.48
CA ILE A 306 3.77 18.67 -21.52
C ILE A 306 4.23 17.21 -21.56
N LEU A 307 5.53 16.94 -21.43
CA LEU A 307 6.06 15.58 -21.55
C LEU A 307 6.21 14.90 -20.19
N CYS A 308 6.82 15.55 -19.21
CA CYS A 308 7.30 14.83 -18.02
C CYS A 308 6.18 14.48 -17.04
N ILE A 309 5.36 15.45 -16.61
CA ILE A 309 4.24 15.17 -15.68
C ILE A 309 3.21 14.24 -16.34
N ASN A 310 2.86 14.49 -17.61
CA ASN A 310 1.87 13.69 -18.32
C ASN A 310 2.33 12.24 -18.54
N LEU A 311 3.61 12.03 -18.87
CA LEU A 311 4.18 10.69 -18.99
C LEU A 311 4.20 9.96 -17.64
N LEU A 312 4.59 10.65 -16.56
CA LEU A 312 4.60 10.06 -15.22
C LEU A 312 3.18 9.63 -14.81
N ILE A 313 2.18 10.50 -15.01
CA ILE A 313 0.78 10.17 -14.72
C ILE A 313 0.31 8.97 -15.53
N ALA A 314 0.64 8.92 -16.83
CA ALA A 314 0.25 7.80 -17.69
C ALA A 314 0.85 6.46 -17.22
N LEU A 315 2.14 6.44 -16.86
CA LEU A 315 2.82 5.25 -16.32
C LEU A 315 2.21 4.81 -14.98
N LEU A 316 1.93 5.76 -14.09
CA LEU A 316 1.32 5.48 -12.79
C LEU A 316 -0.11 4.93 -12.93
N ALA A 317 -0.91 5.50 -13.84
CA ALA A 317 -2.28 5.04 -14.09
C ALA A 317 -2.32 3.62 -14.66
N ASP A 318 -1.45 3.32 -15.61
CA ASP A 318 -1.31 2.00 -16.22
C ASP A 318 -0.87 0.93 -15.18
N THR A 319 0.10 1.27 -14.31
CA THR A 319 0.48 0.39 -13.20
C THR A 319 -0.61 0.26 -12.13
N PHE A 320 -1.31 1.33 -11.80
CA PHE A 320 -2.46 1.29 -10.89
C PHE A 320 -3.49 0.28 -11.38
N GLN A 321 -3.91 0.39 -12.66
CA GLN A 321 -4.94 -0.46 -13.24
C GLN A 321 -4.55 -1.94 -13.18
N ARG A 322 -3.33 -2.29 -13.66
CA ARG A 322 -2.83 -3.66 -13.64
C ARG A 322 -2.83 -4.31 -12.25
N VAL A 323 -2.50 -3.54 -11.22
CA VAL A 323 -2.43 -4.05 -9.85
C VAL A 323 -3.83 -4.12 -9.23
N TYR A 324 -4.67 -3.14 -9.55
CA TYR A 324 -6.03 -3.04 -9.05
C TYR A 324 -6.93 -4.19 -9.55
N ASP A 325 -6.85 -4.53 -10.84
CA ASP A 325 -7.62 -5.64 -11.42
C ASP A 325 -7.37 -6.98 -10.69
N ASN A 326 -6.16 -7.14 -10.13
CA ASN A 326 -5.74 -8.33 -9.40
C ASN A 326 -5.61 -8.07 -7.88
N ALA A 327 -6.24 -7.03 -7.34
CA ALA A 327 -6.01 -6.60 -5.96
C ALA A 327 -6.34 -7.70 -4.94
N THR A 328 -7.45 -8.41 -5.11
CA THR A 328 -7.86 -9.50 -4.19
C THR A 328 -6.87 -10.66 -4.19
N ALA A 329 -6.42 -11.08 -5.37
CA ALA A 329 -5.41 -12.12 -5.53
C ALA A 329 -4.05 -11.69 -4.97
N ASN A 330 -3.63 -10.45 -5.25
CA ASN A 330 -2.41 -9.87 -4.70
C ASN A 330 -2.47 -9.76 -3.16
N ALA A 331 -3.61 -9.37 -2.59
CA ALA A 331 -3.83 -9.35 -1.15
C ALA A 331 -3.66 -10.75 -0.53
N ALA A 332 -4.29 -11.76 -1.13
CA ALA A 332 -4.17 -13.15 -0.69
C ALA A 332 -2.72 -13.65 -0.83
N MET A 333 -2.03 -13.25 -1.90
CA MET A 333 -0.61 -13.58 -2.15
C MET A 333 0.30 -13.03 -1.07
N GLN A 334 0.12 -11.76 -0.72
CA GLN A 334 0.90 -11.14 0.36
C GLN A 334 0.62 -11.78 1.71
N GLN A 335 -0.66 -12.03 2.02
CA GLN A 335 -1.03 -12.70 3.26
C GLN A 335 -0.46 -14.12 3.35
N ALA A 336 -0.53 -14.90 2.25
CA ALA A 336 0.02 -16.25 2.18
C ALA A 336 1.54 -16.26 2.33
N SER A 337 2.22 -15.32 1.67
CA SER A 337 3.68 -15.15 1.78
C SER A 337 4.10 -14.90 3.22
N THR A 338 3.47 -13.94 3.90
CA THR A 338 3.76 -13.67 5.31
C THR A 338 3.39 -14.85 6.22
N LEU A 339 2.28 -15.56 5.95
CA LEU A 339 1.91 -16.74 6.73
C LEU A 339 2.95 -17.86 6.63
N LEU A 340 3.53 -18.09 5.45
CA LEU A 340 4.60 -19.06 5.27
C LEU A 340 5.86 -18.64 6.03
N GLN A 341 6.23 -17.35 5.98
CA GLN A 341 7.35 -16.82 6.78
C GLN A 341 7.12 -17.02 8.28
N ILE A 342 5.90 -16.78 8.77
CA ILE A 342 5.56 -17.01 10.18
C ILE A 342 5.63 -18.50 10.52
N GLU A 343 5.05 -19.36 9.68
CA GLU A 343 5.07 -20.82 9.85
C GLU A 343 6.51 -21.36 9.93
N ASP A 344 7.40 -20.74 9.16
CA ASP A 344 8.82 -21.05 9.13
C ASP A 344 9.56 -20.68 10.43
N GLY A 345 9.14 -19.59 11.07
CA GLY A 345 9.65 -19.15 12.36
C GLY A 345 9.14 -19.95 13.56
N LEU A 346 8.09 -20.77 13.39
CA LEU A 346 7.50 -21.54 14.49
C LEU A 346 8.44 -22.61 15.04
N GLY A 347 8.50 -22.70 16.37
CA GLY A 347 9.21 -23.78 17.05
C GLY A 347 8.55 -25.15 16.80
N LYS A 348 9.34 -26.24 16.91
CA LYS A 348 8.87 -27.62 16.67
C LYS A 348 7.58 -27.97 17.43
N LYS A 349 7.48 -27.55 18.70
CA LYS A 349 6.30 -27.80 19.55
C LYS A 349 5.04 -27.10 19.02
N GLN A 350 5.16 -25.82 18.65
CA GLN A 350 4.04 -25.04 18.10
C GLN A 350 3.61 -25.61 16.75
N ARG A 351 4.56 -25.94 15.87
CA ARG A 351 4.28 -26.58 14.59
C ARG A 351 3.57 -27.93 14.76
N SER A 352 3.99 -28.75 15.72
CA SER A 352 3.32 -30.01 16.04
C SER A 352 1.90 -29.80 16.54
N LYS A 353 1.67 -28.80 17.40
CA LYS A 353 0.33 -28.45 17.92
C LYS A 353 -0.61 -28.03 16.79
N TYR A 354 -0.14 -27.18 15.89
CA TYR A 354 -0.96 -26.69 14.77
C TYR A 354 -1.18 -27.78 13.73
N ASN A 355 -0.18 -28.61 13.42
CA ASN A 355 -0.35 -29.77 12.55
C ASN A 355 -1.40 -30.75 13.11
N LYS A 356 -1.40 -30.97 14.42
CA LYS A 356 -2.43 -31.80 15.06
C LYS A 356 -3.82 -31.20 14.87
N HIS A 357 -3.99 -29.89 15.08
CA HIS A 357 -5.25 -29.21 14.79
C HIS A 357 -5.67 -29.32 13.31
N PHE A 358 -4.74 -29.22 12.37
CA PHE A 358 -5.06 -29.41 10.94
C PHE A 358 -5.54 -30.84 10.62
N GLN A 359 -5.00 -31.85 11.30
CA GLN A 359 -5.39 -33.25 11.11
C GLN A 359 -6.73 -33.54 11.80
N ASP A 360 -6.91 -33.06 13.02
CA ASP A 360 -8.07 -33.41 13.86
C ASP A 360 -9.32 -32.60 13.45
N ASP A 361 -9.17 -31.30 13.13
CA ASP A 361 -10.30 -30.38 12.94
C ASP A 361 -10.49 -29.88 11.49
N CYS A 362 -9.48 -30.03 10.62
CA CYS A 362 -9.48 -29.44 9.27
C CYS A 362 -9.33 -30.44 8.11
N SER A 363 -9.18 -31.74 8.38
CA SER A 363 -8.92 -32.77 7.37
C SER A 363 -9.68 -34.07 7.69
N PRO A 364 -10.91 -34.26 7.16
CA PRO A 364 -11.59 -33.40 6.20
C PRO A 364 -12.17 -32.14 6.85
N LEU A 365 -12.20 -31.03 6.11
CA LEU A 365 -12.89 -29.83 6.55
C LEU A 365 -14.41 -30.06 6.44
N THR A 366 -15.09 -30.18 7.58
CA THR A 366 -16.56 -30.28 7.61
C THR A 366 -17.15 -28.89 7.37
N LEU A 367 -17.65 -28.66 6.16
CA LEU A 367 -18.46 -27.48 5.85
C LEU A 367 -19.93 -27.86 6.04
N PHE A 368 -20.68 -27.01 6.75
CA PHE A 368 -22.13 -27.13 6.77
C PHE A 368 -22.63 -26.72 5.39
N TYR A 369 -23.05 -27.70 4.60
CA TYR A 369 -23.68 -27.51 3.32
C TYR A 369 -25.19 -27.44 3.57
N ASP A 370 -25.76 -26.26 3.44
CA ASP A 370 -27.22 -26.08 3.48
C ASP A 370 -27.72 -26.24 2.05
N ASP A 371 -28.44 -27.33 1.77
CA ASP A 371 -28.97 -27.62 0.43
C ASP A 371 -29.93 -26.53 -0.06
N ASP A 372 -30.45 -25.70 0.85
CA ASP A 372 -31.34 -24.56 0.55
C ASP A 372 -30.56 -23.26 0.21
N LEU A 373 -29.25 -23.22 0.44
CA LEU A 373 -28.38 -22.11 0.02
C LEU A 373 -27.87 -22.38 -1.40
N THR A 374 -28.62 -21.91 -2.40
CA THR A 374 -28.07 -21.80 -3.76
C THR A 374 -26.82 -20.93 -3.70
N VAL A 375 -25.69 -21.47 -4.18
CA VAL A 375 -24.35 -20.85 -4.26
C VAL A 375 -24.37 -19.42 -4.85
N ASN A 376 -25.45 -19.10 -5.54
CA ASN A 376 -25.72 -17.82 -6.16
C ASN A 376 -26.21 -16.71 -5.22
N GLN A 377 -26.61 -16.92 -3.96
CA GLN A 377 -27.26 -15.84 -3.21
C GLN A 377 -26.38 -14.60 -3.02
N GLU A 378 -25.05 -14.71 -2.89
CA GLU A 378 -24.19 -13.54 -2.74
C GLU A 378 -23.99 -12.78 -4.06
N ASP A 379 -23.95 -13.50 -5.18
CA ASP A 379 -23.87 -12.91 -6.53
C ASP A 379 -25.24 -12.46 -7.06
N GLU A 380 -26.33 -13.11 -6.63
CA GLU A 380 -27.71 -12.68 -6.83
C GLU A 380 -28.02 -11.47 -5.97
N LEU A 381 -27.55 -11.41 -4.72
CA LEU A 381 -27.71 -10.22 -3.88
C LEU A 381 -26.92 -9.04 -4.48
N LYS A 382 -25.72 -9.29 -5.02
CA LYS A 382 -24.98 -8.27 -5.81
C LYS A 382 -25.74 -7.85 -7.06
N LYS A 383 -26.31 -8.79 -7.83
CA LYS A 383 -27.15 -8.47 -9.00
C LYS A 383 -28.39 -7.67 -8.62
N VAL A 384 -29.07 -8.05 -7.54
CA VAL A 384 -30.23 -7.34 -7.01
C VAL A 384 -29.84 -5.95 -6.50
N THR A 385 -28.68 -5.79 -5.85
CA THR A 385 -28.20 -4.45 -5.45
C THR A 385 -27.78 -3.59 -6.64
N ILE A 386 -27.21 -4.18 -7.70
CA ILE A 386 -26.92 -3.48 -8.96
C ILE A 386 -28.22 -3.07 -9.64
N GLN A 387 -29.22 -3.96 -9.74
CA GLN A 387 -30.54 -3.65 -10.29
C GLN A 387 -31.26 -2.56 -9.50
N ILE A 388 -31.26 -2.63 -8.16
CA ILE A 388 -31.83 -1.58 -7.31
C ILE A 388 -31.10 -0.25 -7.53
N LYS A 389 -29.77 -0.28 -7.69
CA LYS A 389 -28.99 0.94 -7.97
C LYS A 389 -29.35 1.52 -9.34
N GLU A 390 -29.46 0.69 -10.37
CA GLU A 390 -29.86 1.11 -11.73
C GLU A 390 -31.28 1.68 -11.75
N GLU A 391 -32.23 1.04 -11.07
CA GLU A 391 -33.60 1.55 -10.93
C GLU A 391 -33.64 2.88 -10.16
N ILE A 392 -32.86 3.03 -9.09
CA ILE A 392 -32.73 4.29 -8.35
C ILE A 392 -32.10 5.38 -9.22
N ASP A 393 -31.06 5.05 -9.98
CA ASP A 393 -30.41 5.99 -10.90
C ASP A 393 -31.37 6.43 -12.01
N GLU A 394 -32.21 5.52 -12.54
CA GLU A 394 -33.31 5.86 -13.46
C GLU A 394 -34.39 6.72 -12.80
N LEU A 395 -34.76 6.43 -11.55
CA LEU A 395 -35.78 7.18 -10.82
C LEU A 395 -35.29 8.60 -10.50
N ILE A 396 -34.01 8.75 -10.14
CA ILE A 396 -33.33 10.04 -9.98
C ILE A 396 -33.32 10.80 -11.31
N GLU A 397 -33.01 10.14 -12.43
CA GLU A 397 -33.06 10.73 -13.77
C GLU A 397 -34.48 11.17 -14.18
N MET A 398 -35.51 10.37 -13.86
CA MET A 398 -36.92 10.69 -14.12
C MET A 398 -37.40 11.88 -13.31
N VAL A 399 -37.00 11.97 -12.03
CA VAL A 399 -37.27 13.11 -11.16
C VAL A 399 -36.54 14.35 -11.65
N ARG A 400 -35.26 14.22 -12.06
CA ARG A 400 -34.45 15.31 -12.64
C ARG A 400 -35.05 15.87 -13.92
N LYS A 401 -35.68 15.01 -14.74
CA LYS A 401 -36.34 15.38 -16.00
C LYS A 401 -37.78 15.89 -15.83
N ASN A 402 -38.30 16.06 -14.61
CA ASN A 402 -39.67 16.56 -14.33
C ASN A 402 -40.80 15.80 -15.08
N LYS A 403 -40.59 14.53 -15.46
CA LYS A 403 -41.57 13.74 -16.24
C LYS A 403 -42.68 13.10 -15.38
N VAL A 404 -42.58 13.17 -14.06
CA VAL A 404 -43.53 12.53 -13.11
C VAL A 404 -44.95 13.07 -13.26
N ARG A 405 -45.13 14.36 -13.57
CA ARG A 405 -46.46 14.96 -13.79
C ARG A 405 -47.14 14.50 -15.08
N GLN A 406 -46.37 14.11 -16.10
CA GLN A 406 -46.90 13.83 -17.42
C GLN A 406 -47.52 12.42 -17.52
N GLN A 407 -47.03 11.46 -16.73
CA GLN A 407 -47.58 10.10 -16.69
C GLN A 407 -48.66 9.89 -15.61
N LEU A 408 -48.67 10.68 -14.53
CA LEU A 408 -49.76 10.64 -13.55
C LEU A 408 -51.09 11.15 -14.13
N ALA A 409 -51.04 11.99 -15.16
CA ALA A 409 -52.21 12.51 -15.86
C ALA A 409 -52.86 11.50 -16.83
N ASP A 410 -52.15 10.44 -17.21
CA ASP A 410 -52.54 9.50 -18.28
C ASP A 410 -52.97 8.12 -17.75
N MET A 411 -53.16 7.95 -16.44
CA MET A 411 -53.57 6.68 -15.86
C MET A 411 -55.11 6.59 -15.74
N PRO A 412 -55.80 5.69 -16.48
CA PRO A 412 -57.25 5.53 -16.37
C PRO A 412 -57.65 4.77 -15.11
N ASP A 413 -58.62 5.31 -14.37
CA ASP A 413 -59.25 4.73 -13.18
C ASP A 413 -59.85 3.33 -13.48
N ARG A 414 -59.15 2.26 -13.08
CA ARG A 414 -59.71 0.91 -13.05
C ARG A 414 -59.94 0.47 -11.60
N LYS A 415 -61.22 0.32 -11.25
CA LYS A 415 -61.67 -0.30 -9.99
C LYS A 415 -61.11 -1.73 -9.86
N ALA A 416 -60.54 -2.02 -8.70
CA ALA A 416 -59.94 -3.32 -8.39
C ALA A 416 -61.01 -4.44 -8.30
N HIS A 417 -60.86 -5.47 -9.12
CA HIS A 417 -61.50 -6.77 -8.89
C HIS A 417 -60.62 -7.59 -7.93
N VAL A 418 -61.21 -8.02 -6.82
CA VAL A 418 -60.60 -8.94 -5.86
C VAL A 418 -60.65 -10.36 -6.44
N GLY A 419 -59.49 -10.91 -6.79
CA GLY A 419 -59.28 -12.33 -7.12
C GLY A 419 -58.50 -13.03 -6.01
N GLU A 420 -58.80 -14.31 -5.79
CA GLU A 420 -58.41 -15.17 -4.66
C GLU A 420 -56.89 -15.30 -4.40
N PRO A 421 -56.48 -15.57 -3.14
CA PRO A 421 -55.07 -15.72 -2.77
C PRO A 421 -54.51 -17.10 -3.14
N LYS A 422 -53.37 -17.11 -3.85
CA LYS A 422 -52.51 -18.30 -4.02
C LYS A 422 -51.61 -18.52 -2.78
N PRO A 423 -51.19 -19.76 -2.50
CA PRO A 423 -50.66 -20.15 -1.19
C PRO A 423 -49.23 -19.66 -0.94
N SER A 424 -48.99 -19.31 0.32
CA SER A 424 -47.74 -18.84 0.92
C SER A 424 -46.58 -19.87 0.86
N PRO A 425 -45.32 -19.45 0.66
CA PRO A 425 -44.15 -20.26 0.99
C PRO A 425 -43.83 -20.21 2.49
N LYS A 426 -43.21 -21.30 2.96
CA LYS A 426 -43.01 -21.66 4.37
C LYS A 426 -41.97 -20.80 5.09
N LYS A 427 -42.19 -20.72 6.42
CA LYS A 427 -41.49 -19.99 7.48
C LYS A 427 -39.97 -19.86 7.31
N THR A 428 -39.51 -18.64 7.00
CA THR A 428 -38.13 -18.18 7.11
C THR A 428 -37.82 -17.78 8.57
N ASN A 429 -36.58 -18.03 9.01
CA ASN A 429 -36.08 -17.80 10.37
C ASN A 429 -36.37 -16.38 10.91
N HIS A 430 -37.19 -16.27 11.97
CA HIS A 430 -37.67 -15.00 12.57
C HIS A 430 -36.55 -14.04 13.02
N LYS A 431 -35.31 -14.51 13.26
CA LYS A 431 -34.19 -13.65 13.71
C LYS A 431 -33.48 -12.91 12.59
N THR A 432 -33.53 -13.43 11.36
CA THR A 432 -32.89 -12.79 10.19
C THR A 432 -33.83 -11.74 9.60
N VAL A 433 -35.11 -12.09 9.47
CA VAL A 433 -36.20 -11.19 9.02
C VAL A 433 -36.31 -9.95 9.92
N ALA A 434 -36.27 -10.12 11.25
CA ALA A 434 -36.31 -8.99 12.18
C ALA A 434 -35.11 -8.04 12.06
N ARG A 435 -33.95 -8.52 11.59
CA ARG A 435 -32.74 -7.72 11.45
C ARG A 435 -32.75 -6.94 10.12
N THR A 436 -33.22 -7.55 9.04
CA THR A 436 -33.46 -6.88 7.75
C THR A 436 -34.62 -5.90 7.85
N GLU A 437 -35.71 -6.21 8.56
CA GLU A 437 -36.82 -5.29 8.82
C GLU A 437 -36.36 -4.09 9.65
N ALA A 438 -35.54 -4.29 10.70
CA ALA A 438 -34.99 -3.18 11.48
C ALA A 438 -34.02 -2.28 10.69
N GLN A 439 -33.32 -2.85 9.70
CA GLN A 439 -32.37 -2.13 8.85
C GLN A 439 -33.10 -1.40 7.70
N GLN A 440 -34.14 -2.00 7.13
CA GLN A 440 -35.06 -1.36 6.19
C GLN A 440 -35.86 -0.24 6.85
N LEU A 441 -36.34 -0.41 8.08
CA LEU A 441 -37.03 0.63 8.85
C LEU A 441 -36.09 1.83 9.12
N LYS A 442 -34.80 1.58 9.43
CA LYS A 442 -33.79 2.64 9.59
C LYS A 442 -33.56 3.44 8.31
N ILE A 443 -33.50 2.77 7.16
CA ILE A 443 -33.33 3.41 5.85
C ILE A 443 -34.59 4.21 5.49
N LEU A 444 -35.78 3.64 5.74
CA LEU A 444 -37.07 4.30 5.52
C LEU A 444 -37.26 5.54 6.42
N THR A 445 -36.73 5.53 7.64
CA THR A 445 -36.73 6.71 8.54
C THR A 445 -35.71 7.78 8.17
N MET A 446 -34.65 7.43 7.45
CA MET A 446 -33.66 8.40 6.98
C MET A 446 -34.05 9.05 5.64
N LEU A 447 -34.93 8.41 4.86
CA LEU A 447 -35.39 8.93 3.58
C LEU A 447 -36.03 10.33 3.67
N PRO A 448 -36.94 10.63 4.62
CA PRO A 448 -37.53 11.97 4.75
C PRO A 448 -36.50 13.03 5.16
N MET A 449 -35.50 12.67 5.98
CA MET A 449 -34.43 13.59 6.37
C MET A 449 -33.49 13.90 5.19
N LEU A 450 -33.21 12.92 4.35
CA LEU A 450 -32.44 13.11 3.11
C LEU A 450 -33.21 13.96 2.10
N ILE A 451 -34.53 13.75 1.97
CA ILE A 451 -35.40 14.57 1.11
C ILE A 451 -35.47 16.01 1.64
N ALA A 452 -35.64 16.20 2.95
CA ALA A 452 -35.64 17.54 3.56
C ALA A 452 -34.28 18.25 3.39
N SER A 453 -33.18 17.52 3.52
CA SER A 453 -31.83 18.07 3.27
C SER A 453 -31.63 18.46 1.80
N GLN A 454 -32.19 17.69 0.85
CA GLN A 454 -32.16 18.02 -0.57
C GLN A 454 -33.05 19.23 -0.90
N GLU A 455 -34.20 19.37 -0.24
CA GLU A 455 -35.07 20.55 -0.37
C GLU A 455 -34.39 21.82 0.17
N GLU A 456 -33.70 21.73 1.30
CA GLU A 456 -32.92 22.84 1.88
C GLU A 456 -31.73 23.24 0.98
N GLN A 457 -31.04 22.26 0.39
CA GLN A 457 -30.01 22.51 -0.62
C GLN A 457 -30.58 23.14 -1.90
N ARG A 458 -31.81 22.81 -2.28
CA ARG A 458 -32.47 23.40 -3.45
C ARG A 458 -32.91 24.83 -3.21
N GLU A 459 -33.43 25.15 -2.02
CA GLU A 459 -33.80 26.53 -1.65
C GLU A 459 -32.57 27.44 -1.55
N THR A 460 -31.47 26.96 -0.97
CA THR A 460 -30.21 27.71 -0.91
C THR A 460 -29.64 27.97 -2.30
N LEU A 461 -29.72 27.00 -3.22
CA LEU A 461 -29.32 27.20 -4.61
C LEU A 461 -30.16 28.29 -5.30
N ILE A 462 -31.50 28.26 -5.12
CA ILE A 462 -32.41 29.27 -5.67
C ILE A 462 -32.09 30.67 -5.11
N GLN A 463 -31.81 30.78 -3.81
CA GLN A 463 -31.38 32.05 -3.21
C GLN A 463 -30.06 32.56 -3.81
N ILE A 464 -29.09 31.68 -4.03
CA ILE A 464 -27.81 32.04 -4.67
C ILE A 464 -28.05 32.50 -6.11
N THR A 465 -28.88 31.80 -6.87
CA THR A 465 -29.21 32.20 -8.26
C THR A 465 -29.92 33.55 -8.32
N ASN A 466 -30.86 33.82 -7.41
CA ASN A 466 -31.53 35.12 -7.34
C ASN A 466 -30.57 36.25 -6.95
N LYS A 467 -29.61 35.98 -6.05
CA LYS A 467 -28.55 36.94 -5.71
C LYS A 467 -27.62 37.20 -6.89
N LEU A 468 -27.25 36.18 -7.67
CA LEU A 468 -26.45 36.33 -8.88
C LEU A 468 -27.17 37.16 -9.94
N LEU A 469 -28.48 36.92 -10.16
CA LEU A 469 -29.31 37.72 -11.07
C LEU A 469 -29.45 39.18 -10.61
N ALA A 470 -29.53 39.43 -9.31
CA ALA A 470 -29.54 40.78 -8.76
C ALA A 470 -28.18 41.48 -8.96
N LEU A 471 -27.08 40.75 -8.81
CA LEU A 471 -25.71 41.23 -9.06
C LEU A 471 -25.49 41.55 -10.53
N GLU A 472 -25.98 40.69 -11.43
CA GLU A 472 -25.94 40.89 -12.87
C GLU A 472 -26.73 42.13 -13.30
N LYS A 473 -27.93 42.33 -12.74
CA LYS A 473 -28.70 43.58 -12.93
C LYS A 473 -27.96 44.81 -12.40
N PHE A 474 -27.33 44.70 -11.24
CA PHE A 474 -26.56 45.80 -10.65
C PHE A 474 -25.35 46.19 -11.50
N ILE A 475 -24.64 45.19 -12.07
CA ILE A 475 -23.53 45.42 -13.01
C ILE A 475 -24.03 46.08 -14.30
N LEU A 476 -25.18 45.63 -14.84
CA LEU A 476 -25.81 46.21 -16.03
C LEU A 476 -26.36 47.63 -15.82
N GLU A 477 -26.75 47.99 -14.60
CA GLU A 477 -27.16 49.36 -14.24
C GLU A 477 -25.94 50.27 -13.97
N SER A 478 -24.85 49.73 -13.41
CA SER A 478 -23.56 50.42 -13.24
C SER A 478 -22.89 50.79 -14.57
N ASP A 479 -23.14 50.03 -15.63
CA ASP A 479 -22.59 50.29 -16.98
C ASP A 479 -23.44 51.32 -17.78
N LYS A 480 -24.56 51.80 -17.21
CA LYS A 480 -25.49 52.75 -17.85
C LYS A 480 -25.56 54.12 -17.19
N SER A 481 -24.69 54.44 -16.24
CA SER A 481 -24.49 55.83 -15.80
C SER A 481 -23.35 56.48 -16.60
N PRO A 482 -23.57 57.64 -17.26
CA PRO A 482 -22.52 58.34 -18.00
C PRO A 482 -21.41 58.91 -17.12
#